data_AF-E9DJV9-F1
#
_entry.id   AF-E9DJV9-F1
#
_cell.length_a   1.000
_cell.length_b   1.000
_cell.length_c   1.000
_cell.angle_alpha   90.00
_cell.angle_beta   90.00
_cell.angle_gamma   90.00
#
_symmetry.space_group_name_H-M   'P 1'
#
loop_
_entity.id
_entity.type
_entity.pdbx_description
1 polymer ?
#
loop_
_entity_poly.entity_id
_entity_poly.type
_entity_poly.pdbx_seq_one_letter_code
_entity_poly.pdbx_strand_id
1 'polypeptide(L)'
;MVTSWSPGKQDVLELFVQPRRGLTARLQACVALEGLTSFSAFVSGPHGLSEPISQYESVLVIASGYGIAGVIAYLKQLLHSYNTTTSRVQRVHFVWQIEMLGEILEMSFYVVSGIKMEDKTAFGEHNRAVVYGNMPNYRKIISSEASGDYIPRLPNTNEERGELLVLVSVSNELRDHLEAIVRDYLYQKVKMREAEFQPI
;
A
#
# COMPACT_ATOMS: atom_id res chain seq x y z
N MET A 1 -14.41 3.22 -1.63
CA MET A 1 -13.70 1.92 -1.63
C MET A 1 -13.94 1.24 -0.29
N VAL A 2 -14.13 -0.07 -0.27
CA VAL A 2 -14.22 -0.83 0.99
C VAL A 2 -12.81 -0.97 1.56
N THR A 3 -12.61 -0.55 2.81
CA THR A 3 -11.31 -0.61 3.52
C THR A 3 -11.32 -1.55 4.71
N SER A 4 -12.49 -2.11 5.05
CA SER A 4 -12.61 -3.16 6.05
C SER A 4 -12.11 -4.49 5.49
N TRP A 5 -11.31 -5.18 6.29
CA TRP A 5 -10.91 -6.56 6.06
C TRP A 5 -10.80 -7.27 7.42
N SER A 6 -11.19 -8.54 7.48
CA SER A 6 -10.97 -9.40 8.64
C SER A 6 -10.88 -10.87 8.20
N PRO A 7 -10.26 -11.76 8.99
CA PRO A 7 -10.22 -13.19 8.69
C PRO A 7 -11.57 -13.89 8.84
N GLY A 8 -12.54 -13.26 9.51
CA GLY A 8 -13.86 -13.82 9.79
C GLY A 8 -15.01 -12.99 9.21
N LYS A 9 -16.23 -13.35 9.61
CA LYS A 9 -17.42 -12.58 9.26
C LYS A 9 -17.39 -11.21 9.93
N GLN A 10 -17.71 -10.17 9.18
CA GLN A 10 -17.89 -8.81 9.69
C GLN A 10 -19.35 -8.39 9.59
N ASP A 11 -19.85 -7.72 10.63
CA ASP A 11 -21.17 -7.10 10.62
C ASP A 11 -21.10 -5.60 10.26
N VAL A 12 -19.89 -5.05 10.12
CA VAL A 12 -19.62 -3.65 9.80
C VAL A 12 -18.71 -3.57 8.57
N LEU A 13 -19.10 -2.73 7.61
CA LEU A 13 -18.32 -2.36 6.44
C LEU A 13 -17.75 -0.96 6.62
N GLU A 14 -16.44 -0.82 6.44
CA GLU A 14 -15.77 0.49 6.44
C GLU A 14 -15.60 0.96 5.00
N LEU A 15 -16.08 2.16 4.70
CA LEU A 15 -15.98 2.79 3.39
C LEU A 15 -15.11 4.03 3.48
N PHE A 16 -14.07 4.09 2.66
CA PHE A 16 -13.31 5.31 2.43
C PHE A 16 -13.79 5.99 1.15
N VAL A 17 -14.24 7.23 1.28
CA VAL A 17 -14.93 7.98 0.23
C VAL A 17 -14.20 9.28 -0.06
N GLN A 18 -13.76 9.45 -1.30
CA GLN A 18 -13.25 10.74 -1.78
C GLN A 18 -14.43 11.69 -2.03
N PRO A 19 -14.46 12.88 -1.38
CA PRO A 19 -15.40 13.91 -1.75
C PRO A 19 -15.13 14.36 -3.18
N ARG A 20 -16.17 14.31 -4.01
CA ARG A 20 -16.16 14.79 -5.40
C ARG A 20 -17.36 15.69 -5.58
N ARG A 21 -18.08 15.59 -6.71
CA ARG A 21 -19.34 16.29 -6.96
C ARG A 21 -20.53 15.40 -6.61
N GLY A 22 -21.70 16.01 -6.44
CA GLY A 22 -22.95 15.27 -6.23
C GLY A 22 -23.04 14.59 -4.86
N LEU A 23 -23.29 13.27 -4.84
CA LEU A 23 -23.58 12.52 -3.61
C LEU A 23 -22.47 12.62 -2.56
N THR A 24 -21.21 12.44 -2.93
CA THR A 24 -20.09 12.43 -1.97
C THR A 24 -19.80 13.82 -1.41
N ALA A 25 -20.05 14.89 -2.18
CA ALA A 25 -20.01 16.28 -1.69
C ALA A 25 -21.09 16.52 -0.63
N ARG A 26 -22.30 16.03 -0.89
CA ARG A 26 -23.44 16.16 0.04
C ARG A 26 -23.18 15.38 1.33
N LEU A 27 -22.64 14.17 1.23
CA LEU A 27 -22.24 13.39 2.40
C LEU A 27 -21.21 14.14 3.25
N GLN A 28 -20.18 14.72 2.62
CA GLN A 28 -19.17 15.53 3.34
C GLN A 28 -19.80 16.77 4.00
N ALA A 29 -20.69 17.48 3.31
CA ALA A 29 -21.37 18.65 3.86
C ALA A 29 -22.24 18.31 5.07
N CYS A 30 -22.98 17.20 5.04
CA CYS A 30 -23.76 16.72 6.18
C CYS A 30 -22.87 16.42 7.39
N VAL A 31 -21.75 15.71 7.17
CA VAL A 31 -20.78 15.40 8.24
C VAL A 31 -20.16 16.68 8.81
N ALA A 32 -19.85 17.67 7.97
CA ALA A 32 -19.28 18.94 8.42
C ALA A 32 -20.25 19.78 9.29
N LEU A 33 -21.56 19.62 9.11
CA LEU A 33 -22.59 20.35 9.86
C LEU A 33 -22.95 19.67 11.19
N GLU A 34 -23.10 18.35 11.18
CA GLU A 34 -23.68 17.59 12.30
C GLU A 34 -22.66 16.67 13.02
N GLY A 35 -21.44 16.56 12.47
CA GLY A 35 -20.36 15.74 13.01
C GLY A 35 -20.53 14.24 12.76
N LEU A 36 -21.63 13.66 13.26
CA LEU A 36 -21.98 12.25 13.08
C LEU A 36 -23.42 12.09 12.58
N THR A 37 -23.56 11.58 11.36
CA THR A 37 -24.87 11.40 10.71
C THR A 37 -25.08 9.96 10.29
N SER A 38 -26.29 9.44 10.54
CA SER A 38 -26.68 8.08 10.17
C SER A 38 -27.63 8.10 8.98
N PHE A 39 -27.33 7.29 7.96
CA PHE A 39 -28.15 7.13 6.76
C PHE A 39 -28.47 5.66 6.53
N SER A 40 -29.66 5.39 6.00
CA SER A 40 -29.97 4.08 5.43
C SER A 40 -29.35 3.98 4.04
N ALA A 41 -28.64 2.89 3.78
CA ALA A 41 -27.99 2.64 2.49
C ALA A 41 -28.28 1.21 2.03
N PHE A 42 -28.38 1.03 0.71
CA PHE A 42 -28.40 -0.27 0.07
C PHE A 42 -26.99 -0.59 -0.43
N VAL A 43 -26.52 -1.82 -0.18
CA VAL A 43 -25.18 -2.27 -0.58
C VAL A 43 -25.34 -3.48 -1.50
N SER A 44 -24.57 -3.50 -2.59
CA SER A 44 -24.43 -4.63 -3.51
C SER A 44 -22.96 -5.00 -3.61
N GLY A 45 -22.65 -6.30 -3.61
CA GLY A 45 -21.28 -6.81 -3.73
C GLY A 45 -21.06 -8.15 -3.04
N PRO A 46 -19.78 -8.57 -2.89
CA PRO A 46 -18.57 -7.84 -3.31
C PRO A 46 -18.40 -7.83 -4.84
N HIS A 47 -17.80 -6.76 -5.35
CA HIS A 47 -17.43 -6.61 -6.76
C HIS A 47 -15.93 -6.38 -6.81
N GLY A 48 -15.21 -7.09 -7.69
CA GLY A 48 -13.77 -6.93 -7.84
C GLY A 48 -12.98 -8.24 -7.91
N LEU A 49 -11.66 -8.12 -8.14
CA LEU A 49 -10.69 -9.21 -8.18
C LEU A 49 -9.73 -9.09 -6.98
N SER A 50 -9.62 -10.17 -6.21
CA SER A 50 -8.62 -10.27 -5.15
C SER A 50 -7.34 -10.91 -5.70
N GLU A 51 -6.22 -10.19 -5.63
CA GLU A 51 -4.91 -10.77 -5.95
C GLU A 51 -4.39 -11.55 -4.74
N PRO A 52 -3.94 -12.81 -4.89
CA PRO A 52 -3.36 -13.59 -3.79
C PRO A 52 -1.97 -13.07 -3.41
N ILE A 53 -1.94 -11.98 -2.65
CA ILE A 53 -0.70 -11.31 -2.19
C ILE A 53 0.18 -12.17 -1.26
N SER A 54 -0.36 -13.24 -0.67
CA SER A 54 0.34 -14.11 0.29
C SER A 54 1.35 -15.07 -0.34
N GLN A 55 1.36 -15.20 -1.67
CA GLN A 55 2.28 -16.10 -2.38
C GLN A 55 3.68 -15.49 -2.61
N TYR A 56 3.80 -14.18 -2.48
CA TYR A 56 5.03 -13.43 -2.73
C TYR A 56 5.95 -13.43 -1.50
N GLU A 57 7.26 -13.28 -1.73
CA GLU A 57 8.23 -13.14 -0.64
C GLU A 57 8.30 -11.69 -0.14
N SER A 58 8.24 -10.74 -1.08
CA SER A 58 8.22 -9.31 -0.77
C SER A 58 7.05 -8.62 -1.47
N VAL A 59 6.45 -7.64 -0.80
CA VAL A 59 5.37 -6.81 -1.34
C VAL A 59 5.73 -5.34 -1.17
N LEU A 60 5.90 -4.64 -2.28
CA LEU A 60 6.00 -3.19 -2.37
C LEU A 60 4.63 -2.62 -2.73
N VAL A 61 4.01 -1.89 -1.81
CA VAL A 61 2.72 -1.25 -2.00
C VAL A 61 2.95 0.24 -2.24
N ILE A 62 2.48 0.77 -3.36
CA ILE A 62 2.60 2.19 -3.71
C ILE A 62 1.20 2.78 -3.88
N ALA A 63 0.91 3.84 -3.14
CA ALA A 63 -0.34 4.57 -3.24
C ALA A 63 -0.10 6.07 -3.44
N SER A 64 -1.00 6.75 -4.16
CA SER A 64 -1.02 8.22 -4.22
C SER A 64 -2.39 8.77 -3.83
N GLY A 65 -2.42 9.85 -3.05
CA GLY A 65 -3.65 10.52 -2.61
C GLY A 65 -4.69 9.54 -2.03
N TYR A 66 -5.88 9.51 -2.63
CA TYR A 66 -6.98 8.62 -2.24
C TYR A 66 -6.77 7.16 -2.63
N GLY A 67 -5.73 6.83 -3.41
CA GLY A 67 -5.36 5.46 -3.78
C GLY A 67 -5.03 4.56 -2.60
N ILE A 68 -4.70 5.14 -1.44
CA ILE A 68 -4.56 4.39 -0.18
C ILE A 68 -5.80 3.52 0.12
N ALA A 69 -6.98 3.99 -0.28
CA ALA A 69 -8.23 3.27 -0.10
C ALA A 69 -8.25 1.90 -0.80
N GLY A 70 -7.58 1.78 -1.95
CA GLY A 70 -7.48 0.54 -2.71
C GLY A 70 -6.55 -0.49 -2.09
N VAL A 71 -5.65 -0.07 -1.18
CA VAL A 71 -4.60 -0.93 -0.63
C VAL A 71 -4.72 -1.18 0.87
N ILE A 72 -5.52 -0.41 1.63
CA ILE A 72 -5.68 -0.60 3.09
C ILE A 72 -6.12 -2.02 3.45
N ALA A 73 -7.07 -2.60 2.71
CA ALA A 73 -7.54 -3.95 2.98
C ALA A 73 -6.41 -4.99 2.83
N TYR A 74 -5.59 -4.85 1.77
CA TYR A 74 -4.40 -5.68 1.56
C TYR A 74 -3.37 -5.49 2.69
N LEU A 75 -3.14 -4.26 3.14
CA LEU A 75 -2.22 -3.98 4.26
C LEU A 75 -2.72 -4.63 5.56
N LYS A 76 -4.02 -4.52 5.88
CA LYS A 76 -4.63 -5.19 7.04
C LYS A 76 -4.46 -6.71 6.95
N GLN A 77 -4.66 -7.29 5.76
CA GLN A 77 -4.45 -8.70 5.51
C GLN A 77 -2.99 -9.12 5.73
N LEU A 78 -2.02 -8.38 5.17
CA LEU A 78 -0.59 -8.66 5.35
C LEU A 78 -0.16 -8.63 6.81
N LEU A 79 -0.61 -7.61 7.56
CA LEU A 79 -0.33 -7.48 8.99
C LEU A 79 -0.93 -8.63 9.80
N HIS A 80 -2.14 -9.08 9.45
CA HIS A 80 -2.74 -10.23 10.09
C HIS A 80 -1.99 -11.52 9.79
N SER A 81 -1.71 -11.79 8.51
CA SER A 81 -1.01 -13.02 8.11
C SER A 81 0.41 -13.11 8.69
N TYR A 82 1.05 -11.96 8.95
CA TYR A 82 2.28 -11.88 9.72
C TYR A 82 2.08 -12.35 11.16
N ASN A 83 1.11 -11.80 11.89
CA ASN A 83 0.85 -12.16 13.28
C ASN A 83 0.45 -13.63 13.47
N THR A 84 -0.13 -14.25 12.45
CA THR A 84 -0.51 -15.67 12.47
C THR A 84 0.52 -16.60 11.83
N THR A 85 1.64 -16.08 11.31
CA THR A 85 2.71 -16.85 10.62
C THR A 85 2.17 -17.71 9.45
N THR A 86 1.16 -17.20 8.73
CA THR A 86 0.48 -17.93 7.65
C THR A 86 0.87 -17.47 6.24
N SER A 87 1.73 -16.43 6.15
CA SER A 87 2.17 -15.87 4.87
C SER A 87 3.62 -16.23 4.56
N ARG A 88 3.93 -16.32 3.26
CA ARG A 88 5.30 -16.37 2.76
C ARG A 88 5.96 -15.00 2.66
N VAL A 89 5.17 -13.93 2.85
CA VAL A 89 5.64 -12.55 2.80
C VAL A 89 6.55 -12.28 4.00
N GLN A 90 7.81 -11.99 3.72
CA GLN A 90 8.83 -11.64 4.71
C GLN A 90 9.00 -10.12 4.84
N ARG A 91 8.64 -9.37 3.78
CA ARG A 91 8.84 -7.91 3.72
C ARG A 91 7.64 -7.21 3.10
N VAL A 92 7.20 -6.15 3.77
CA VAL A 92 6.17 -5.22 3.26
C VAL A 92 6.73 -3.81 3.31
N HIS A 93 6.84 -3.18 2.15
CA HIS A 93 7.24 -1.78 2.02
C HIS A 93 6.06 -0.98 1.50
N PHE A 94 5.56 0.00 2.26
CA PHE A 94 4.45 0.85 1.84
C PHE A 94 4.93 2.28 1.58
N VAL A 95 4.64 2.78 0.39
CA VAL A 95 4.96 4.15 -0.03
C VAL A 95 3.65 4.88 -0.32
N TRP A 96 3.37 5.96 0.40
CA TRP A 96 2.18 6.78 0.18
C TRP A 96 2.54 8.23 -0.15
N GLN A 97 2.31 8.63 -1.40
CA GLN A 97 2.50 10.00 -1.86
C GLN A 97 1.23 10.83 -1.60
N ILE A 98 1.34 11.95 -0.87
CA ILE A 98 0.23 12.86 -0.57
C ILE A 98 0.53 14.24 -1.19
N GLU A 99 -0.48 14.90 -1.76
CA GLU A 99 -0.29 16.18 -2.48
C GLU A 99 -0.63 17.42 -1.64
N MET A 100 -1.06 17.26 -0.38
CA MET A 100 -1.29 18.39 0.52
C MET A 100 0.07 18.88 1.05
N LEU A 101 0.67 19.86 0.37
CA LEU A 101 1.97 20.49 0.68
C LEU A 101 3.25 19.73 0.24
N GLY A 102 3.16 18.76 -0.68
CA GLY A 102 4.34 18.06 -1.23
C GLY A 102 4.98 17.03 -0.29
N GLU A 103 4.24 16.58 0.73
CA GLU A 103 4.72 15.63 1.72
C GLU A 103 4.40 14.18 1.32
N ILE A 104 5.40 13.28 1.39
CA ILE A 104 5.24 11.84 1.18
C ILE A 104 5.37 11.13 2.51
N LEU A 105 4.39 10.27 2.84
CA LEU A 105 4.48 9.33 3.95
C LEU A 105 4.94 7.97 3.42
N GLU A 106 6.19 7.60 3.69
CA GLU A 106 6.66 6.24 3.49
C GLU A 106 6.47 5.47 4.81
N MET A 107 5.77 4.35 4.79
CA MET A 107 5.72 3.44 5.94
C MET A 107 6.37 2.12 5.57
N SER A 108 7.49 1.83 6.21
CA SER A 108 8.15 0.54 6.03
C SER A 108 7.79 -0.33 7.22
N PHE A 109 6.88 -1.27 7.02
CA PHE A 109 6.53 -2.26 8.05
C PHE A 109 7.62 -3.33 8.07
N TYR A 110 8.70 -3.06 8.82
CA TYR A 110 9.81 -3.99 8.96
C TYR A 110 9.45 -5.18 9.86
N VAL A 111 9.72 -6.40 9.38
CA VAL A 111 10.19 -7.49 10.25
C VAL A 111 11.67 -7.22 10.48
N VAL A 112 12.00 -6.56 11.59
CA VAL A 112 13.34 -6.20 12.10
C VAL A 112 14.45 -6.02 11.03
N SER A 113 14.66 -4.78 10.57
CA SER A 113 15.95 -4.06 10.70
C SER A 113 15.88 -2.76 9.87
N GLY A 114 16.28 -1.66 10.52
CA GLY A 114 16.00 -0.31 10.07
C GLY A 114 16.95 0.23 9.00
N ILE A 115 16.43 1.13 8.18
CA ILE A 115 17.22 1.89 7.21
C ILE A 115 17.10 3.39 7.54
N LYS A 116 18.23 4.00 7.89
CA LYS A 116 18.42 5.45 7.89
C LYS A 116 18.73 5.92 6.47
N MET A 117 18.06 6.97 6.01
CA MET A 117 18.48 7.82 4.89
C MET A 117 18.53 9.27 5.39
N GLU A 118 19.25 10.12 4.66
CA GLU A 118 19.86 11.36 5.16
C GLU A 118 18.98 12.61 5.18
N ASP A 119 17.67 12.52 4.94
CA ASP A 119 16.78 13.68 5.03
C ASP A 119 15.35 13.25 5.44
N LYS A 120 15.25 12.70 6.65
CA LYS A 120 14.08 11.94 7.13
C LYS A 120 13.55 12.49 8.43
N THR A 121 12.25 12.76 8.48
CA THR A 121 11.51 12.92 9.73
C THR A 121 10.80 11.63 10.07
N ALA A 122 11.12 11.02 11.21
CA ALA A 122 10.40 9.85 11.71
C ALA A 122 8.93 10.22 11.98
N PHE A 123 8.01 9.35 11.59
CA PHE A 123 6.59 9.49 11.87
C PHE A 123 6.18 8.54 13.00
N GLY A 124 5.68 9.13 14.08
CA GLY A 124 5.34 8.42 15.32
C GLY A 124 6.56 7.98 16.13
N GLU A 125 6.32 7.31 17.26
CA GLU A 125 7.37 6.96 18.23
C GLU A 125 8.17 5.70 17.88
N HIS A 126 7.71 4.93 16.88
CA HIS A 126 8.25 3.60 16.60
C HIS A 126 9.34 3.58 15.51
N ASN A 127 9.69 4.71 14.89
CA ASN A 127 10.67 4.80 13.78
C ASN A 127 10.39 3.84 12.60
N ARG A 128 9.14 3.39 12.43
CA ARG A 128 8.70 2.46 11.35
C ARG A 128 8.10 3.19 10.16
N ALA A 129 7.74 4.45 10.33
CA ALA A 129 7.26 5.32 9.29
C ALA A 129 8.17 6.53 9.20
N VAL A 130 8.37 7.00 7.97
CA VAL A 130 9.24 8.11 7.65
C VAL A 130 8.54 9.02 6.66
N VAL A 131 8.52 10.32 6.95
CA VAL A 131 8.05 11.34 6.03
C VAL A 131 9.22 11.92 5.26
N TYR A 132 9.02 12.14 3.97
CA TYR A 132 9.95 12.81 3.06
C TYR A 132 9.25 14.01 2.42
N GLY A 133 9.94 15.14 2.30
CA GLY A 133 9.41 16.35 1.64
C GLY A 133 9.68 16.44 0.13
N ASN A 134 10.27 15.41 -0.47
CA ASN A 134 10.70 15.40 -1.88
C ASN A 134 10.09 14.22 -2.63
N MET A 135 9.86 14.39 -3.93
CA MET A 135 9.33 13.33 -4.81
C MET A 135 10.10 12.00 -4.65
N PRO A 136 9.42 10.84 -4.53
CA PRO A 136 10.10 9.58 -4.30
C PRO A 136 10.91 9.18 -5.53
N ASN A 137 12.15 8.74 -5.32
CA ASN A 137 12.93 8.13 -6.39
C ASN A 137 12.47 6.67 -6.56
N TYR A 138 11.38 6.48 -7.31
CA TYR A 138 10.77 5.17 -7.54
C TYR A 138 11.73 4.16 -8.16
N ARG A 139 12.62 4.61 -9.04
CA ARG A 139 13.66 3.74 -9.61
C ARG A 139 14.57 3.19 -8.52
N LYS A 140 15.04 4.04 -7.62
CA LYS A 140 15.88 3.61 -6.48
C LYS A 140 15.10 2.66 -5.58
N ILE A 141 13.88 3.01 -5.18
CA ILE A 141 13.01 2.18 -4.33
C ILE A 141 12.82 0.79 -4.94
N ILE A 142 12.32 0.72 -6.18
CA ILE A 142 12.07 -0.55 -6.87
C ILE A 142 13.37 -1.33 -7.04
N SER A 143 14.48 -0.67 -7.39
CA SER A 143 15.77 -1.36 -7.53
C SER A 143 16.26 -2.00 -6.24
N SER A 144 16.06 -1.34 -5.10
CA SER A 144 16.49 -1.85 -3.79
C SER A 144 15.55 -2.95 -3.26
N GLU A 145 14.25 -2.87 -3.55
CA GLU A 145 13.33 -3.98 -3.27
C GLU A 145 13.56 -5.16 -4.24
N ALA A 146 13.96 -4.87 -5.48
CA ALA A 146 14.29 -5.86 -6.50
C ALA A 146 15.64 -6.55 -6.28
N SER A 147 16.61 -5.95 -5.58
CA SER A 147 17.81 -6.69 -5.17
C SER A 147 17.49 -7.68 -4.06
N GLY A 148 16.51 -7.37 -3.22
CA GLY A 148 16.16 -8.17 -2.05
C GLY A 148 17.20 -8.10 -0.94
N ASP A 149 18.08 -7.08 -0.96
CA ASP A 149 19.15 -6.89 0.03
C ASP A 149 18.61 -6.67 1.45
N TYR A 150 17.35 -6.26 1.55
CA TYR A 150 16.68 -5.99 2.82
C TYR A 150 16.02 -7.22 3.46
N ILE A 151 16.11 -8.39 2.82
CA ILE A 151 15.72 -9.66 3.43
C ILE A 151 17.01 -10.35 3.90
N PRO A 152 17.22 -10.50 5.21
CA PRO A 152 18.42 -11.17 5.74
C PRO A 152 18.46 -12.61 5.25
N ARG A 153 19.53 -12.97 4.53
CA ARG A 153 19.81 -14.34 4.12
C ARG A 153 21.01 -14.87 4.88
N LEU A 154 20.98 -16.15 5.22
CA LEU A 154 22.11 -16.77 5.91
C LEU A 154 23.33 -16.85 4.97
N PRO A 155 24.54 -16.49 5.44
CA PRO A 155 25.73 -16.68 4.64
C PRO A 155 25.94 -18.18 4.37
N ASN A 156 26.23 -18.54 3.12
CA ASN A 156 26.48 -19.89 2.62
C ASN A 156 25.25 -20.81 2.40
N THR A 157 24.03 -20.28 2.45
CA THR A 157 22.85 -20.99 1.91
C THR A 157 22.49 -20.42 0.53
N ASN A 158 22.27 -21.29 -0.45
CA ASN A 158 21.71 -20.91 -1.75
C ASN A 158 20.19 -20.73 -1.63
N GLU A 159 19.75 -19.81 -0.78
CA GLU A 159 18.33 -19.44 -0.73
C GLU A 159 17.97 -18.69 -2.01
N GLU A 160 17.15 -19.33 -2.84
CA GLU A 160 16.62 -18.67 -4.03
C GLU A 160 15.74 -17.50 -3.62
N ARG A 161 16.00 -16.34 -4.20
CA ARG A 161 15.13 -15.17 -4.09
C ARG A 161 13.73 -15.50 -4.65
N GLY A 162 12.72 -15.19 -3.84
CA GLY A 162 11.32 -15.26 -4.18
C GLY A 162 10.85 -14.08 -5.04
N GLU A 163 9.56 -14.09 -5.35
CA GLU A 163 8.95 -13.07 -6.21
C GLU A 163 8.63 -11.78 -5.43
N LEU A 164 8.87 -10.64 -6.07
CA LEU A 164 8.45 -9.32 -5.58
C LEU A 164 7.15 -8.92 -6.28
N LEU A 165 6.12 -8.57 -5.49
CA LEU A 165 4.92 -7.92 -5.98
C LEU A 165 5.01 -6.40 -5.77
N VAL A 166 4.81 -5.64 -6.84
CA VAL A 166 4.57 -4.19 -6.81
C VAL A 166 3.05 -3.96 -6.96
N LEU A 167 2.37 -3.73 -5.84
CA LEU A 167 0.93 -3.42 -5.81
C LEU A 167 0.73 -1.91 -5.87
N VAL A 168 0.01 -1.41 -6.87
CA VAL A 168 -0.14 0.03 -7.09
C VAL A 168 -1.59 0.51 -7.02
N SER A 169 -1.81 1.66 -6.39
CA SER A 169 -3.05 2.44 -6.47
C SER A 169 -2.69 3.92 -6.61
N VAL A 170 -2.44 4.35 -7.84
CA VAL A 170 -1.80 5.64 -8.15
C VAL A 170 -2.44 6.32 -9.35
N SER A 171 -2.14 7.61 -9.54
CA SER A 171 -2.58 8.38 -10.71
C SER A 171 -2.05 7.75 -12.01
N ASN A 172 -2.70 8.04 -13.14
CA ASN A 172 -2.31 7.46 -14.42
C ASN A 172 -0.86 7.81 -14.80
N GLU A 173 -0.44 9.07 -14.62
CA GLU A 173 0.93 9.50 -14.91
C GLU A 173 1.97 8.73 -14.08
N LEU A 174 1.69 8.54 -12.78
CA LEU A 174 2.58 7.79 -11.91
C LEU A 174 2.55 6.29 -12.24
N ARG A 175 1.40 5.75 -12.66
CA ARG A 175 1.28 4.35 -13.10
C ARG A 175 2.17 4.08 -14.31
N ASP A 176 2.05 4.91 -15.35
CA ASP A 176 2.85 4.79 -16.58
C ASP A 176 4.35 4.88 -16.26
N HIS A 177 4.73 5.78 -15.34
CA HIS A 177 6.09 5.90 -14.86
C HIS A 177 6.59 4.63 -14.14
N LEU A 178 5.77 4.06 -13.24
CA LEU A 178 6.10 2.84 -12.50
C LEU A 178 6.19 1.63 -13.45
N GLU A 179 5.28 1.50 -14.42
CA GLU A 179 5.34 0.45 -15.43
C GLU A 179 6.65 0.52 -16.22
N ALA A 180 7.05 1.72 -16.65
CA ALA A 180 8.30 1.90 -17.38
C ALA A 180 9.51 1.45 -16.54
N ILE A 181 9.51 1.71 -15.23
CA ILE A 181 10.58 1.24 -14.33
C ILE A 181 10.52 -0.28 -14.17
N VAL A 182 9.35 -0.86 -13.87
CA VAL A 182 9.22 -2.30 -13.57
C VAL A 182 9.60 -3.17 -14.78
N ARG A 183 9.39 -2.68 -16.01
CA ARG A 183 9.82 -3.37 -17.24
C ARG A 183 11.31 -3.73 -17.23
N ASP A 184 12.15 -2.90 -16.61
CA ASP A 184 13.60 -3.16 -16.50
C ASP A 184 13.93 -4.34 -15.55
N TYR A 185 12.97 -4.76 -14.70
CA TYR A 185 13.17 -5.75 -13.63
C TYR A 185 12.36 -7.04 -13.83
N LEU A 186 11.73 -7.26 -14.98
CA LEU A 186 10.90 -8.46 -15.24
C LEU A 186 11.70 -9.77 -15.11
N TYR A 187 12.99 -9.77 -15.50
CA TYR A 187 13.88 -10.92 -15.35
C TYR A 187 14.26 -11.22 -13.89
N GLN A 188 14.00 -10.30 -12.97
CA GLN A 188 14.30 -10.42 -11.54
C GLN A 188 13.06 -10.82 -10.72
N LYS A 189 12.14 -11.59 -11.31
CA LYS A 189 10.92 -12.09 -10.65
C LYS A 189 10.05 -10.96 -10.03
N VAL A 190 10.03 -9.78 -10.66
CA VAL A 190 9.19 -8.66 -10.24
C VAL A 190 7.89 -8.69 -11.03
N LYS A 191 6.75 -8.64 -10.34
CA LYS A 191 5.41 -8.51 -10.93
C LYS A 191 4.76 -7.23 -10.46
N MET A 192 4.08 -6.53 -11.34
CA MET A 192 3.28 -5.36 -10.99
C MET A 192 1.79 -5.68 -11.15
N ARG A 193 0.98 -5.24 -10.18
CA ARG A 193 -0.47 -5.39 -10.18
C ARG A 193 -1.13 -4.09 -9.74
N GLU A 194 -2.21 -3.74 -10.40
CA GLU A 194 -3.05 -2.61 -10.03
C GLU A 194 -4.10 -3.06 -9.02
N ALA A 195 -4.26 -2.30 -7.94
CA ALA A 195 -5.44 -2.41 -7.09
C ALA A 195 -6.70 -2.02 -7.87
N GLU A 196 -7.86 -2.55 -7.48
CA GLU A 196 -9.13 -2.29 -8.16
C GLU A 196 -9.48 -0.80 -8.24
N PHE A 197 -9.21 -0.07 -7.15
CA PHE A 197 -9.38 1.36 -7.12
C PHE A 197 -8.07 2.03 -7.55
N GLN A 198 -8.18 2.93 -8.51
CA GLN A 198 -7.12 3.85 -8.89
C GLN A 198 -7.63 5.28 -8.73
N PRO A 199 -6.84 6.18 -8.10
CA PRO A 199 -7.18 7.60 -8.09
C PRO A 199 -7.12 8.14 -9.52
N ILE A 200 -8.01 9.10 -9.82
CA ILE A 200 -8.04 9.81 -11.10
C ILE A 200 -7.05 10.95 -11.04
#